data_AF-A0A7V8Y091-F1
#
_entry.id   AF-A0A7V8Y091-F1
#
_cell.length_a   1.000
_cell.length_b   1.000
_cell.length_c   1.000
_cell.angle_alpha   90.00
_cell.angle_beta   90.00
_cell.angle_gamma   90.00
#
_symmetry.space_group_name_H-M   'P 1'
#
loop_
_entity.id
_entity.type
_entity.pdbx_description
1 polymer ?
#
loop_
_entity_poly.entity_id
_entity_poly.type
_entity_poly.pdbx_seq_one_letter_code
_entity_poly.pdbx_strand_id
1 'polypeptide(L)'
;MRRFSFGPTLAFKGRKFKGLRGWAGKPFHPPVTDIPVTAYLFGAVFDVLSTRLHDEYPEVSEQLYRAGTWVFIGGVAISLLAALTGWADWHRSSQPGTQARRTINSHAIIMIAVSVLAVVDLALRLTTYGPDDYAPLGLSVLSVVVAVAVTIGSAYGGTMVYDYGFNVETAGDSPVWHEDEADVFPGRKAP
;
A
#
# COMPACT_ATOMS: atom_id res chain seq x y z
N MET A 1 -1.55 20.25 31.31
CA MET A 1 -2.23 19.50 30.26
C MET A 1 -1.72 19.92 28.89
N ARG A 2 -0.65 19.26 28.48
CA ARG A 2 -0.20 19.21 27.10
C ARG A 2 -1.30 18.56 26.25
N ARG A 3 -1.54 19.13 25.06
CA ARG A 3 -2.55 18.63 24.12
C ARG A 3 -1.96 17.86 22.95
N PHE A 4 -0.64 17.92 22.78
CA PHE A 4 0.06 17.37 21.63
C PHE A 4 1.35 16.65 22.04
N SER A 5 1.66 15.56 21.36
CA SER A 5 2.91 14.79 21.48
C SER A 5 3.48 14.52 20.09
N PHE A 6 4.51 15.26 19.70
CA PHE A 6 5.15 15.13 18.39
C PHE A 6 6.48 14.38 18.45
N GLY A 7 7.26 14.59 19.52
CA GLY A 7 8.63 14.08 19.67
C GLY A 7 8.73 12.55 19.58
N PRO A 8 8.01 11.78 20.40
CA PRO A 8 8.07 10.31 20.36
C PRO A 8 7.70 9.71 19.00
N THR A 9 6.71 10.30 18.33
CA THR A 9 6.23 9.85 17.02
C THR A 9 7.30 10.04 15.95
N LEU A 10 8.05 11.15 15.97
CA LEU A 10 9.11 11.42 14.99
C LEU A 10 10.45 10.79 15.36
N ALA A 11 10.62 10.30 16.59
CA ALA A 11 11.88 9.74 17.07
C ALA A 11 12.25 8.40 16.42
N PHE A 12 13.45 8.35 15.83
CA PHE A 12 14.11 7.11 15.41
C PHE A 12 15.14 6.61 16.43
N LYS A 13 15.75 7.52 17.21
CA LYS A 13 16.70 7.16 18.27
C LYS A 13 16.04 6.21 19.28
N GLY A 14 16.73 5.14 19.65
CA GLY A 14 16.20 4.11 20.55
C GLY A 14 15.42 2.99 19.87
N ARG A 15 15.13 3.09 18.56
CA ARG A 15 14.51 2.00 17.79
C ARG A 15 15.57 1.12 17.13
N LYS A 16 15.39 -0.19 17.23
CA LYS A 16 16.22 -1.16 16.51
C LYS A 16 15.90 -1.12 15.01
N PHE A 17 16.91 -0.93 14.16
CA PHE A 17 16.78 -1.07 12.71
C PHE A 17 16.73 -2.56 12.32
N LYS A 18 15.79 -2.94 11.47
CA LYS A 18 15.52 -4.33 11.04
C LYS A 18 15.75 -4.52 9.52
N GLY A 19 16.50 -3.63 8.87
CA GLY A 19 16.79 -3.68 7.43
C GLY A 19 15.59 -3.24 6.58
N LEU A 20 15.28 -3.98 5.51
CA LEU A 20 14.12 -3.72 4.63
C LEU A 20 12.76 -3.83 5.33
N ARG A 21 12.73 -4.33 6.57
CA ARG A 21 11.53 -4.37 7.42
C ARG A 21 11.26 -3.02 8.11
N GLY A 22 12.18 -2.07 8.05
CA GLY A 22 12.10 -0.78 8.72
C GLY A 22 12.66 -0.79 10.14
N TRP A 23 12.07 0.01 11.03
CA TRP A 23 12.47 0.12 12.43
C TRP A 23 11.41 -0.49 13.36
N ALA A 24 11.82 -0.87 14.58
CA ALA A 24 10.87 -1.29 15.62
C ALA A 24 9.76 -0.23 15.81
N GLY A 25 8.49 -0.63 15.67
CA GLY A 25 7.33 0.25 15.70
C GLY A 25 7.23 1.27 14.54
N LYS A 26 8.01 1.12 13.47
CA LYS A 26 7.96 1.90 12.22
C LYS A 26 8.29 1.01 11.01
N PRO A 27 7.38 0.11 10.61
CA PRO A 27 7.61 -0.81 9.50
C PRO A 27 7.60 -0.06 8.16
N PHE A 28 8.30 -0.60 7.16
CA PHE A 28 8.30 -0.03 5.80
C PHE A 28 7.14 -0.50 4.94
N HIS A 29 6.79 -1.79 5.01
CA HIS A 29 5.86 -2.37 4.06
C HIS A 29 4.47 -1.71 4.07
N PRO A 30 3.76 -1.58 5.22
CA PRO A 30 2.41 -1.01 5.20
C PRO A 30 2.34 0.43 4.66
N PRO A 31 3.18 1.40 5.11
CA PRO A 31 3.15 2.74 4.55
C PRO A 31 3.52 2.80 3.06
N VAL A 32 4.43 1.93 2.59
CA VAL A 32 4.80 1.88 1.17
C VAL A 32 3.64 1.33 0.32
N THR A 33 2.79 0.46 0.87
CA THR A 33 1.62 -0.09 0.15
C THR A 33 0.50 0.94 -0.06
N ASP A 34 0.43 2.02 0.71
CA ASP A 34 -0.59 3.06 0.54
C ASP A 34 -0.56 3.68 -0.87
N ILE A 35 0.65 3.80 -1.44
CA ILE A 35 0.86 4.39 -2.77
C ILE A 35 0.25 3.51 -3.88
N PRO A 36 0.65 2.25 -4.08
CA PRO A 36 0.07 1.41 -5.13
C PRO A 36 -1.42 1.16 -4.93
N VAL A 37 -1.91 1.00 -3.69
CA VAL A 37 -3.35 0.83 -3.41
C VAL A 37 -4.12 2.04 -3.93
N THR A 38 -3.71 3.23 -3.52
CA THR A 38 -4.35 4.49 -3.93
C THR A 38 -4.22 4.68 -5.45
N ALA A 39 -3.05 4.38 -6.00
CA ALA A 39 -2.79 4.53 -7.42
C ALA A 39 -3.76 3.70 -8.28
N TYR A 40 -3.90 2.42 -8.00
CA TYR A 40 -4.77 1.56 -8.80
C TYR A 40 -6.26 1.88 -8.61
N LEU A 41 -6.67 2.33 -7.42
CA LEU A 41 -8.03 2.82 -7.19
C LEU A 41 -8.35 4.05 -8.03
N PHE A 42 -7.49 5.08 -7.97
CA PHE A 42 -7.71 6.30 -8.76
C PHE A 42 -7.52 6.08 -10.26
N GLY A 43 -6.55 5.26 -10.67
CA GLY A 43 -6.35 4.88 -12.06
C GLY A 43 -7.61 4.26 -12.66
N ALA A 44 -8.26 3.32 -11.94
CA ALA A 44 -9.53 2.75 -12.38
C ALA A 44 -10.67 3.77 -12.46
N VAL A 45 -10.78 4.69 -11.48
CA VAL A 45 -11.78 5.76 -11.53
C VAL A 45 -11.56 6.66 -12.75
N PHE A 46 -10.31 7.07 -13.00
CA PHE A 46 -9.98 7.93 -14.13
C PHE A 46 -10.27 7.24 -15.47
N ASP A 47 -9.93 5.96 -15.61
CA ASP A 47 -10.23 5.21 -16.82
C ASP A 47 -11.73 5.02 -17.05
N VAL A 48 -12.51 4.73 -16.00
CA VAL A 48 -13.97 4.61 -16.12
C VAL A 48 -14.56 5.95 -16.55
N LEU A 49 -14.14 7.05 -15.93
CA LEU A 49 -14.62 8.39 -16.29
C LEU A 49 -14.19 8.77 -17.71
N SER A 50 -12.96 8.47 -18.11
CA SER A 50 -12.45 8.67 -19.46
C SER A 50 -13.33 7.94 -20.49
N THR A 51 -13.53 6.62 -20.33
CA THR A 51 -14.39 5.84 -21.22
C THR A 51 -15.82 6.38 -21.30
N ARG A 52 -16.38 6.87 -20.19
CA ARG A 52 -17.78 7.34 -20.14
C ARG A 52 -17.99 8.75 -20.68
N LEU A 53 -16.98 9.62 -20.58
CA LEU A 53 -17.09 11.02 -20.96
C LEU A 53 -16.58 11.30 -22.37
N HIS A 54 -15.97 10.33 -23.05
CA HIS A 54 -15.33 10.53 -24.35
C HIS A 54 -16.25 11.18 -25.41
N ASP A 55 -17.52 10.77 -25.49
CA ASP A 55 -18.45 11.27 -26.51
C ASP A 55 -18.88 12.74 -26.28
N GLU A 56 -19.03 13.15 -25.01
CA GLU A 56 -19.53 14.48 -24.64
C GLU A 56 -18.39 15.48 -24.32
N TYR A 57 -17.30 15.00 -23.74
CA TYR A 57 -16.18 15.80 -23.23
C TYR A 57 -14.83 15.15 -23.59
N PRO A 58 -14.45 15.13 -24.89
CA PRO A 58 -13.26 14.42 -25.37
C PRO A 58 -11.96 14.91 -24.71
N GLU A 59 -11.80 16.22 -24.50
CA GLU A 59 -10.60 16.80 -23.86
C GLU A 59 -10.46 16.36 -22.39
N VAL A 60 -11.58 16.33 -21.64
CA VAL A 60 -11.58 15.89 -20.24
C VAL A 60 -11.27 14.39 -20.16
N SER A 61 -11.85 13.62 -21.09
CA SER A 61 -11.62 12.19 -21.20
C SER A 61 -10.14 11.85 -21.44
N GLU A 62 -9.49 12.57 -22.35
CA GLU A 62 -8.05 12.40 -22.63
C GLU A 62 -7.19 12.76 -21.40
N GLN A 63 -7.49 13.88 -20.73
CA GLN A 63 -6.77 14.30 -19.52
C GLN A 63 -6.89 13.28 -18.39
N LEU A 64 -8.07 12.68 -18.21
CA LEU A 64 -8.28 11.61 -17.24
C LEU A 64 -7.47 10.36 -17.58
N TYR A 65 -7.44 9.94 -18.84
CA TYR A 65 -6.63 8.79 -19.26
C TYR A 65 -5.13 9.03 -19.07
N ARG A 66 -4.64 10.23 -19.40
CA ARG A 66 -3.25 10.64 -19.12
C ARG A 66 -2.94 10.62 -17.62
N ALA A 67 -3.84 11.15 -16.79
CA ALA A 67 -3.69 11.12 -15.33
C ALA A 67 -3.66 9.67 -14.80
N GLY A 68 -4.57 8.81 -15.28
CA GLY A 68 -4.58 7.37 -14.99
C GLY A 68 -3.25 6.71 -15.34
N THR A 69 -2.72 7.01 -16.51
CA THR A 69 -1.42 6.49 -16.98
C THR A 69 -0.27 6.87 -16.04
N TRP A 70 -0.15 8.14 -15.64
CA TRP A 70 0.87 8.59 -14.70
C TRP A 70 0.74 7.94 -13.32
N VAL A 71 -0.50 7.78 -12.85
CA VAL A 71 -0.78 7.12 -11.58
C VAL A 71 -0.41 5.64 -11.64
N PHE A 72 -0.70 4.93 -12.74
CA PHE A 72 -0.26 3.55 -12.94
C PHE A 72 1.26 3.41 -13.01
N ILE A 73 1.97 4.34 -13.66
CA ILE A 73 3.44 4.38 -13.66
C ILE A 73 3.96 4.44 -12.21
N GLY A 74 3.46 5.39 -11.41
CA GLY A 74 3.83 5.54 -10.01
C GLY A 74 3.48 4.30 -9.17
N GLY A 75 2.27 3.75 -9.37
CA GLY A 75 1.80 2.55 -8.70
C GLY A 75 2.70 1.35 -8.96
N VAL A 76 2.99 1.05 -10.23
CA VAL A 76 3.86 -0.08 -10.63
C VAL A 76 5.28 0.10 -10.10
N ALA A 77 5.84 1.32 -10.20
CA ALA A 77 7.19 1.60 -9.72
C ALA A 77 7.32 1.34 -8.20
N ILE A 78 6.34 1.79 -7.41
CA ILE A 78 6.37 1.62 -5.95
C ILE A 78 5.90 0.23 -5.52
N SER A 79 5.10 -0.48 -6.32
CA SER A 79 4.76 -1.89 -6.09
C SER A 79 6.01 -2.78 -5.95
N LEU A 80 7.11 -2.47 -6.65
CA LEU A 80 8.38 -3.19 -6.47
C LEU A 80 8.96 -3.00 -5.06
N LEU A 81 8.95 -1.77 -4.55
CA LEU A 81 9.43 -1.48 -3.18
C LEU A 81 8.51 -2.13 -2.14
N ALA A 82 7.20 -2.10 -2.36
CA ALA A 82 6.24 -2.81 -1.53
C ALA A 82 6.53 -4.33 -1.52
N ALA A 83 6.75 -4.94 -2.68
CA ALA A 83 7.06 -6.37 -2.80
C ALA A 83 8.36 -6.74 -2.08
N LEU A 84 9.42 -5.94 -2.22
CA LEU A 84 10.72 -6.20 -1.57
C LEU A 84 10.63 -6.10 -0.04
N THR A 85 9.96 -5.07 0.47
CA THR A 85 9.76 -4.87 1.91
C THR A 85 8.83 -5.95 2.50
N GLY A 86 7.75 -6.30 1.80
CA GLY A 86 6.83 -7.36 2.19
C GLY A 86 7.47 -8.75 2.15
N TRP A 87 8.34 -9.02 1.17
CA TRP A 87 9.13 -10.25 1.12
C TRP A 87 10.08 -10.36 2.32
N ALA A 88 10.75 -9.27 2.71
CA ALA A 88 11.62 -9.26 3.87
C ALA A 88 10.83 -9.57 5.16
N ASP A 89 9.63 -9.02 5.29
CA ASP A 89 8.73 -9.31 6.41
C ASP A 89 8.23 -10.76 6.41
N TRP A 90 7.79 -11.28 5.27
CA TRP A 90 7.44 -12.69 5.10
C TRP A 90 8.61 -13.59 5.50
N HIS A 91 9.79 -13.36 4.95
CA HIS A 91 10.95 -14.24 5.15
C HIS A 91 11.45 -14.24 6.60
N ARG A 92 11.45 -13.09 7.29
CA ARG A 92 12.08 -12.93 8.61
C ARG A 92 11.13 -12.78 9.79
N SER A 93 9.82 -12.65 9.55
CA SER A 93 8.84 -12.35 10.63
C SER A 93 7.68 -13.32 10.68
N SER A 94 7.64 -14.33 9.81
CA SER A 94 6.60 -15.36 9.85
C SER A 94 7.19 -16.76 9.84
N GLN A 95 6.53 -17.66 10.55
CA GLN A 95 6.97 -19.05 10.72
C GLN A 95 6.16 -19.98 9.81
N PRO A 96 6.80 -20.86 9.01
CA PRO A 96 6.13 -21.90 8.24
C PRO A 96 5.17 -22.77 9.09
N GLY A 97 4.06 -23.19 8.50
CA GLY A 97 3.04 -24.03 9.16
C GLY A 97 1.97 -23.29 9.97
N THR A 98 2.18 -22.00 10.28
CA THR A 98 1.21 -21.20 11.05
C THR A 98 0.04 -20.68 10.20
N GLN A 99 -1.09 -20.34 10.84
CA GLN A 99 -2.21 -19.65 10.17
C GLN A 99 -1.76 -18.30 9.59
N ALA A 100 -0.99 -17.53 10.34
CA ALA A 100 -0.43 -16.26 9.89
C ALA A 100 0.35 -16.44 8.57
N ARG A 101 1.23 -17.45 8.48
CA ARG A 101 1.96 -17.74 7.23
C ARG A 101 1.05 -18.09 6.07
N ARG A 102 -0.03 -18.86 6.29
CA ARG A 102 -1.00 -19.16 5.22
C ARG A 102 -1.69 -17.89 4.73
N THR A 103 -2.13 -17.02 5.65
CA THR A 103 -2.73 -15.71 5.30
C THR A 103 -1.75 -14.81 4.54
N ILE A 104 -0.48 -14.72 4.98
CA ILE A 104 0.55 -13.94 4.28
C ILE A 104 0.78 -14.51 2.86
N ASN A 105 0.82 -15.84 2.70
CA ASN A 105 0.97 -16.46 1.38
C ASN A 105 -0.22 -16.12 0.47
N SER A 106 -1.45 -16.17 0.98
CA SER A 106 -2.65 -15.76 0.23
C SER A 106 -2.55 -14.30 -0.21
N HIS A 107 -2.22 -13.40 0.71
CA HIS A 107 -1.98 -11.98 0.41
C HIS A 107 -0.90 -11.79 -0.68
N ALA A 108 0.25 -12.44 -0.51
CA ALA A 108 1.37 -12.31 -1.44
C ALA A 108 1.00 -12.79 -2.85
N ILE A 109 0.30 -13.91 -2.99
CA ILE A 109 -0.15 -14.42 -4.30
C ILE A 109 -1.11 -13.43 -4.97
N ILE A 110 -2.07 -12.87 -4.22
CA ILE A 110 -3.00 -11.87 -4.75
C ILE A 110 -2.23 -10.61 -5.19
N MET A 111 -1.29 -10.11 -4.38
CA MET A 111 -0.51 -8.91 -4.71
C MET A 111 0.48 -9.10 -5.86
N ILE A 112 1.04 -10.30 -6.02
CA ILE A 112 1.83 -10.64 -7.20
C ILE A 112 0.93 -10.64 -8.44
N ALA A 113 -0.25 -11.24 -8.38
CA ALA A 113 -1.21 -11.21 -9.49
C ALA A 113 -1.63 -9.79 -9.86
N VAL A 114 -1.96 -8.95 -8.86
CA VAL A 114 -2.25 -7.52 -9.06
C VAL A 114 -1.08 -6.80 -9.72
N SER A 115 0.15 -7.04 -9.26
CA SER A 115 1.34 -6.40 -9.83
C SER A 115 1.55 -6.80 -11.30
N VAL A 116 1.33 -8.07 -11.65
CA VAL A 116 1.40 -8.54 -13.04
C VAL A 116 0.32 -7.88 -13.89
N LEU A 117 -0.93 -7.85 -13.41
CA LEU A 117 -2.03 -7.20 -14.13
C LEU A 117 -1.78 -5.71 -14.32
N ALA A 118 -1.26 -5.01 -13.31
CA ALA A 118 -0.91 -3.60 -13.40
C ALA A 118 0.24 -3.34 -14.39
N VAL A 119 1.23 -4.23 -14.45
CA VAL A 119 2.31 -4.15 -15.46
C VAL A 119 1.76 -4.38 -16.87
N VAL A 120 0.84 -5.33 -17.06
CA VAL A 120 0.17 -5.57 -18.35
C VAL A 120 -0.66 -4.35 -18.76
N ASP A 121 -1.46 -3.80 -17.84
CA ASP A 121 -2.24 -2.59 -18.05
C ASP A 121 -1.34 -1.42 -18.48
N LEU A 122 -0.27 -1.16 -17.72
CA LEU A 122 0.69 -0.12 -18.06
C LEU A 122 1.40 -0.38 -19.40
N ALA A 123 1.76 -1.62 -19.71
CA ALA A 123 2.37 -1.96 -20.99
C ALA A 123 1.41 -1.68 -22.16
N LEU A 124 0.11 -1.97 -22.02
CA LEU A 124 -0.89 -1.64 -23.02
C LEU A 124 -1.01 -0.12 -23.22
N ARG A 125 -1.03 0.65 -22.12
CA ARG A 125 -1.03 2.12 -22.16
C ARG A 125 0.17 2.71 -22.89
N LEU A 126 1.34 2.08 -22.79
CA LEU A 126 2.59 2.65 -23.34
C LEU A 126 2.94 2.16 -24.73
N THR A 127 2.43 0.99 -25.14
CA THR A 127 2.83 0.33 -26.38
C THR A 127 1.70 0.19 -27.41
N THR A 128 0.45 0.17 -26.95
CA THR A 128 -0.72 -0.08 -27.80
C THR A 128 -1.59 1.15 -27.94
N TYR A 129 -1.83 1.85 -26.84
CA TYR A 129 -2.68 3.04 -26.79
C TYR A 129 -1.83 4.32 -26.73
N GLY A 130 -2.24 5.37 -27.44
CA GLY A 130 -1.52 6.64 -27.46
C GLY A 130 -1.87 7.52 -26.27
N PRO A 131 -1.02 8.50 -25.89
CA PRO A 131 -1.32 9.44 -24.81
C PRO A 131 -2.44 10.44 -25.16
N ASP A 132 -2.78 10.58 -26.45
CA ASP A 132 -3.78 11.52 -26.97
C ASP A 132 -5.15 10.85 -27.18
N ASP A 133 -5.36 9.69 -26.57
CA ASP A 133 -6.57 8.88 -26.67
C ASP A 133 -7.39 8.93 -25.36
N TYR A 134 -8.54 8.28 -25.34
CA TYR A 134 -9.30 7.97 -24.12
C TYR A 134 -9.04 6.53 -23.67
N ALA A 135 -9.44 6.19 -22.45
CA ALA A 135 -9.33 4.83 -21.95
C ALA A 135 -10.26 3.88 -22.74
N PRO A 136 -9.74 2.90 -23.50
CA PRO A 136 -10.57 1.93 -24.20
C PRO A 136 -11.30 1.05 -23.20
N LEU A 137 -12.50 0.58 -23.54
CA LEU A 137 -13.35 -0.21 -22.63
C LEU A 137 -12.62 -1.42 -22.02
N GLY A 138 -11.84 -2.15 -22.83
CA GLY A 138 -11.09 -3.32 -22.36
C GLY A 138 -10.01 -2.97 -21.32
N LEU A 139 -9.33 -1.84 -21.50
CA LEU A 139 -8.34 -1.34 -20.55
C LEU A 139 -9.00 -0.82 -19.27
N SER A 140 -10.11 -0.10 -19.40
CA SER A 140 -10.91 0.37 -18.26
C SER A 140 -11.40 -0.79 -17.39
N VAL A 141 -11.87 -1.88 -18.01
CA VAL A 141 -12.24 -3.12 -17.29
C VAL A 141 -11.02 -3.74 -16.60
N LEU A 142 -9.86 -3.80 -17.26
CA LEU A 142 -8.63 -4.33 -16.65
C LEU A 142 -8.22 -3.50 -15.43
N SER A 143 -8.25 -2.17 -15.53
CA SER A 143 -7.98 -1.26 -14.42
C SER A 143 -8.93 -1.45 -13.24
N VAL A 144 -10.24 -1.64 -13.50
CA VAL A 144 -11.22 -1.98 -12.45
C VAL A 144 -10.91 -3.32 -11.81
N VAL A 145 -10.51 -4.34 -12.59
CA VAL A 145 -10.09 -5.64 -12.04
C VAL A 145 -8.88 -5.49 -11.12
N VAL A 146 -7.88 -4.70 -11.51
CA VAL A 146 -6.71 -4.37 -10.67
C VAL A 146 -7.16 -3.68 -9.38
N ALA A 147 -8.05 -2.68 -9.47
CA ALA A 147 -8.58 -1.94 -8.31
C ALA A 147 -9.37 -2.83 -7.33
N VAL A 148 -10.20 -3.75 -7.83
CA VAL A 148 -10.93 -4.70 -7.00
C VAL A 148 -9.97 -5.70 -6.35
N ALA A 149 -9.06 -6.27 -7.12
CA ALA A 149 -8.11 -7.26 -6.61
C ALA A 149 -7.13 -6.65 -5.59
N VAL A 150 -6.68 -5.40 -5.78
CA VAL A 150 -5.85 -4.72 -4.78
C VAL A 150 -6.64 -4.48 -3.49
N THR A 151 -7.91 -4.08 -3.57
CA THR A 151 -8.79 -3.90 -2.41
C THR A 151 -8.94 -5.20 -1.61
N ILE A 152 -9.16 -6.33 -2.30
CA ILE A 152 -9.23 -7.64 -1.66
C ILE A 152 -7.90 -7.96 -0.97
N GLY A 153 -6.76 -7.79 -1.64
CA GLY A 153 -5.47 -8.04 -1.02
C GLY A 153 -5.16 -7.12 0.17
N SER A 154 -5.58 -5.87 0.12
CA SER A 154 -5.49 -4.92 1.24
C SER A 154 -6.29 -5.39 2.46
N ALA A 155 -7.42 -6.06 2.28
CA ALA A 155 -8.17 -6.64 3.40
C ALA A 155 -7.37 -7.72 4.15
N TYR A 156 -6.64 -8.58 3.42
CA TYR A 156 -5.69 -9.52 4.05
C TYR A 156 -4.56 -8.77 4.78
N GLY A 157 -4.07 -7.66 4.20
CA GLY A 157 -3.15 -6.72 4.85
C GLY A 157 -3.66 -6.24 6.21
N GLY A 158 -4.91 -5.80 6.23
CA GLY A 158 -5.63 -5.38 7.43
C GLY A 158 -5.69 -6.47 8.49
N THR A 159 -6.11 -7.69 8.14
CA THR A 159 -6.11 -8.83 9.07
C THR A 159 -4.71 -9.10 9.65
N MET A 160 -3.65 -9.06 8.83
CA MET A 160 -2.29 -9.27 9.33
C MET A 160 -1.90 -8.21 10.37
N VAL A 161 -2.19 -6.93 10.13
CA VAL A 161 -1.81 -5.85 11.04
C VAL A 161 -2.71 -5.81 12.28
N TYR A 162 -4.02 -5.81 12.10
CA TYR A 162 -4.99 -5.48 13.15
C TYR A 162 -5.52 -6.70 13.91
N ASP A 163 -5.65 -7.87 13.26
CA ASP A 163 -6.12 -9.08 13.93
C ASP A 163 -4.95 -9.90 14.49
N TYR A 164 -3.85 -10.02 13.72
CA TYR A 164 -2.71 -10.85 14.10
C TYR A 164 -1.58 -10.08 14.79
N GLY A 165 -1.59 -8.75 14.78
CA GLY A 165 -0.49 -7.93 15.30
C GLY A 165 0.83 -8.19 14.58
N PHE A 166 0.79 -8.55 13.30
CA PHE A 166 1.98 -8.94 12.54
C PHE A 166 2.98 -7.78 12.45
N ASN A 167 4.17 -7.97 13.03
CA ASN A 167 5.20 -6.94 13.16
C ASN A 167 4.77 -5.67 13.93
N VAL A 168 3.68 -5.75 14.71
CA VAL A 168 3.24 -4.69 15.61
C VAL A 168 3.88 -4.89 16.98
N GLU A 169 4.37 -3.80 17.58
CA GLU A 169 4.84 -3.81 18.96
C GLU A 169 3.61 -3.60 19.86
N THR A 170 3.14 -4.65 20.55
CA THR A 170 1.95 -4.58 21.40
C THR A 170 2.25 -3.84 22.70
N ALA A 171 1.44 -2.84 23.02
CA ALA A 171 1.72 -1.93 24.12
C ALA A 171 1.37 -2.48 25.51
N GLY A 172 0.53 -3.52 25.63
CA GLY A 172 0.08 -4.02 26.93
C GLY A 172 -0.45 -2.90 27.83
N ASP A 173 -0.10 -2.93 29.12
CA ASP A 173 -0.27 -1.79 30.03
C ASP A 173 0.89 -0.79 29.85
N SER A 174 0.76 0.07 28.83
CA SER A 174 1.80 1.05 28.50
C SER A 174 1.55 2.39 29.19
N PRO A 175 2.59 3.07 29.72
CA PRO A 175 2.47 4.39 30.34
C PRO A 175 1.89 5.47 29.41
N VAL A 176 1.89 5.26 28.09
CA VAL A 176 1.25 6.17 27.13
C VAL A 176 -0.26 6.30 27.32
N TRP A 177 -0.89 5.37 28.05
CA TRP A 177 -2.32 5.37 28.36
C TRP A 177 -2.63 5.87 29.78
N HIS A 178 -1.61 6.18 30.59
CA HIS A 178 -1.79 6.70 31.95
C HIS A 178 -1.85 8.23 31.93
N GLU A 179 -2.52 8.83 32.92
CA GLU A 179 -2.53 10.29 33.08
C GLU A 179 -1.14 10.79 33.50
N ASP A 180 -0.34 11.23 32.52
CA ASP A 180 0.99 11.81 32.72
C ASP A 180 1.24 12.93 31.67
N GLU A 181 1.97 13.96 32.05
CA GLU A 181 2.41 15.05 31.17
C GLU A 181 3.74 14.72 30.45
N ALA A 182 4.39 13.61 30.82
CA ALA A 182 5.64 13.15 30.24
C ALA A 182 5.43 12.25 29.01
N ASP A 183 6.04 12.66 27.90
CA ASP A 183 6.09 11.87 26.68
C ASP A 183 6.97 10.61 26.85
N VAL A 184 6.43 9.45 26.45
CA VAL A 184 7.18 8.17 26.44
C VAL A 184 7.97 8.04 25.14
N PHE A 185 9.30 8.08 25.22
CA PHE A 185 10.19 7.92 24.05
C PHE A 185 10.58 6.45 23.82
N PRO A 186 10.76 6.03 22.55
CA PRO A 186 11.18 4.67 22.22
C PRO A 186 12.54 4.33 22.84
N GLY A 187 12.67 3.11 23.38
CA GLY A 187 13.91 2.62 23.97
C GLY A 187 14.21 3.11 25.40
N ARG A 188 13.37 3.97 25.98
CA ARG A 188 13.37 4.18 27.43
C ARG A 188 12.73 2.96 28.09
N LYS A 189 13.42 2.36 29.07
CA LYS A 189 12.79 1.40 29.97
C LYS A 189 11.85 2.18 30.89
N ALA A 190 10.69 1.60 31.21
CA ALA A 190 9.91 2.08 32.34
C ALA A 190 10.80 2.09 33.60
N PRO A 191 10.67 3.10 34.48
CA PRO A 191 11.38 3.12 35.75
C PRO A 191 11.08 1.88 36.59
#